data_AF-A0A382WAK1-F1
#
_entry.id   AF-A0A382WAK1-F1
#
_cell.length_a   1.000
_cell.length_b   1.000
_cell.length_c   1.000
_cell.angle_alpha   90.00
_cell.angle_beta   90.00
_cell.angle_gamma   90.00
#
_symmetry.space_group_name_H-M   'P 1'
#
loop_
_entity.id
_entity.type
_entity.pdbx_description
1 polymer ?
#
loop_
_entity_poly.entity_id
_entity_poly.type
_entity_poly.pdbx_seq_one_letter_code
_entity_poly.pdbx_strand_id
1 'polypeptide(L)'
;MNRLLNTITLLTVFIIACGGSTPPRAPVDMPSQAQAAAPQTPMDVPSWFMMTPEPDDEYAVYSTGEATSRKMNIAMQKATQQARANLGQSIKAKVQSLIESMVEEAGMGENVQITEFYSEASKSVSNETLS
;
A
#
# COMPACT_ATOMS: atom_id res chain seq x y z
N MET A 1 25.73 -55.07 -19.90
CA MET A 1 25.07 -54.61 -18.65
C MET A 1 24.86 -53.10 -18.57
N ASN A 2 25.72 -52.26 -19.15
CA ASN A 2 25.61 -50.78 -19.00
C ASN A 2 24.45 -50.12 -19.76
N ARG A 3 23.84 -50.79 -20.75
CA ARG A 3 22.68 -50.25 -21.50
C ARG A 3 21.33 -50.46 -20.79
N LEU A 4 21.22 -51.55 -20.04
CA LEU A 4 20.06 -51.83 -19.16
C LEU A 4 20.09 -50.96 -17.90
N LEU A 5 21.29 -50.63 -17.40
CA LEU A 5 21.45 -49.72 -16.27
C LEU A 5 21.00 -48.29 -16.62
N ASN A 6 21.36 -47.80 -17.82
CA ASN A 6 21.05 -46.44 -18.27
C ASN A 6 19.56 -46.22 -18.62
N THR A 7 18.85 -47.27 -19.03
CA THR A 7 17.39 -47.21 -19.24
C THR A 7 16.59 -47.20 -17.94
N ILE A 8 17.10 -47.86 -16.89
CA ILE A 8 16.46 -47.87 -15.56
C ILE A 8 16.59 -46.50 -14.87
N THR A 9 17.72 -45.80 -15.07
CA THR A 9 17.92 -44.45 -14.50
C THR A 9 17.07 -43.37 -15.19
N LEU A 10 16.69 -43.57 -16.45
CA LEU A 10 15.82 -42.63 -17.18
C LEU A 10 14.34 -42.77 -16.77
N LEU A 11 13.92 -43.99 -16.41
CA LEU A 11 12.54 -44.29 -16.02
C LEU A 11 12.21 -43.82 -14.60
N THR A 12 13.19 -43.79 -13.69
CA THR A 12 13.00 -43.31 -12.31
C THR A 12 12.87 -41.78 -12.22
N VAL A 13 13.40 -41.03 -13.17
CA VAL A 13 13.25 -39.56 -13.23
C VAL A 13 11.83 -39.15 -13.67
N PHE A 14 11.14 -39.99 -14.43
CA PHE A 14 9.80 -39.68 -14.95
C PHE A 14 8.69 -39.79 -13.89
N ILE A 15 8.89 -40.57 -12.83
CA ILE A 15 7.87 -40.83 -11.80
C ILE A 15 7.85 -39.73 -10.72
N ILE A 16 8.92 -38.92 -10.58
CA ILE A 16 8.97 -37.81 -9.62
C ILE A 16 8.26 -36.54 -10.17
N ALA A 17 7.92 -36.52 -11.47
CA ALA A 17 7.34 -35.37 -12.15
C ALA A 17 5.80 -35.25 -12.06
N CYS A 18 5.11 -36.18 -11.39
CA CYS A 18 3.65 -36.12 -11.28
C CYS A 18 3.16 -36.46 -9.87
N GLY A 19 3.44 -35.56 -8.92
CA GLY A 19 2.98 -35.66 -7.53
C GLY A 19 2.66 -34.32 -6.88
N GLY A 20 2.42 -33.28 -7.68
CA GLY A 20 2.06 -31.94 -7.19
C GLY A 20 0.56 -31.82 -6.94
N SER A 21 0.02 -32.53 -5.95
CA SER A 21 -1.31 -32.20 -5.42
C SER A 21 -1.19 -30.98 -4.52
N THR A 22 -1.26 -29.78 -5.09
CA THR A 22 -1.49 -28.57 -4.29
C THR A 22 -2.88 -28.66 -3.69
N PRO A 23 -3.03 -28.78 -2.35
CA PRO A 23 -4.34 -28.67 -1.73
C PRO A 23 -4.92 -27.28 -2.04
N PRO A 24 -6.25 -27.14 -2.12
CA PRO A 24 -6.89 -25.83 -2.18
C PRO A 24 -6.41 -25.01 -0.99
N ARG A 25 -5.70 -23.92 -1.25
CA ARG A 25 -5.12 -23.07 -0.20
C ARG A 25 -6.29 -22.42 0.53
N ALA A 26 -6.41 -22.71 1.83
CA ALA A 26 -7.18 -21.86 2.71
C ALA A 26 -6.65 -20.43 2.56
N PRO A 27 -7.52 -19.39 2.60
CA PRO A 27 -7.07 -18.01 2.70
C PRO A 27 -6.19 -17.93 3.96
N VAL A 28 -4.89 -17.84 3.76
CA VAL A 28 -3.95 -17.60 4.84
C VAL A 28 -3.57 -16.15 4.71
N ASP A 29 -4.18 -15.32 5.56
CA ASP A 29 -3.95 -13.86 5.67
C ASP A 29 -2.47 -13.50 5.90
N MET A 30 -1.59 -14.50 6.06
CA MET A 30 -0.16 -14.32 6.11
C MET A 30 0.58 -15.52 5.46
N PRO A 31 1.11 -15.36 4.23
CA PRO A 31 1.94 -16.39 3.61
C PRO A 31 3.24 -16.61 4.41
N SER A 32 3.73 -17.84 4.40
CA SER A 32 5.03 -18.18 5.02
C SER A 32 6.19 -17.45 4.33
N GLN A 33 7.35 -17.30 5.00
CA GLN A 33 8.51 -16.57 4.44
C GLN A 33 8.95 -17.06 3.05
N ALA A 34 8.78 -18.36 2.75
CA ALA A 34 9.08 -18.92 1.44
C ALA A 34 8.11 -18.45 0.33
N GLN A 35 6.86 -18.14 0.70
CA GLN A 35 5.82 -17.64 -0.19
C GLN A 35 5.88 -16.11 -0.34
N ALA A 36 6.44 -15.39 0.65
CA ALA A 36 6.69 -13.96 0.56
C ALA A 36 7.74 -13.57 -0.50
N ALA A 37 8.61 -14.50 -0.90
CA ALA A 37 9.62 -14.29 -1.93
C ALA A 37 9.06 -14.34 -3.37
N ALA A 38 7.83 -14.82 -3.56
CA ALA A 38 7.15 -14.90 -4.85
C ALA A 38 5.65 -14.58 -4.67
N PRO A 39 5.30 -13.31 -4.38
CA PRO A 39 3.92 -12.91 -4.17
C PRO A 39 3.12 -13.12 -5.45
N GLN A 40 2.16 -14.05 -5.42
CA GLN A 40 1.12 -14.12 -6.43
C GLN A 40 0.17 -12.96 -6.12
N THR A 41 0.06 -12.02 -7.06
CA THR A 41 -0.79 -10.81 -7.11
C THR A 41 -1.84 -10.66 -5.99
N PRO A 42 -2.01 -9.46 -5.38
CA PRO A 42 -2.91 -9.26 -4.24
C PRO A 42 -4.38 -9.55 -4.63
N MET A 43 -4.85 -10.76 -4.36
CA MET A 43 -6.25 -11.17 -4.58
C MET A 43 -7.17 -10.75 -3.43
N ASP A 44 -6.62 -10.25 -2.33
CA ASP A 44 -7.34 -10.04 -1.06
C ASP A 44 -7.61 -8.57 -0.73
N VAL A 45 -7.28 -7.62 -1.62
CA VAL A 45 -7.58 -6.19 -1.40
C VAL A 45 -8.85 -5.78 -2.15
N PRO A 46 -9.78 -5.05 -1.52
CA PRO A 46 -10.95 -4.52 -2.20
C PRO A 46 -10.59 -3.62 -3.38
N SER A 47 -11.47 -3.53 -4.38
CA SER A 47 -11.24 -2.70 -5.58
C SER A 47 -10.99 -1.22 -5.26
N TRP A 48 -11.66 -0.68 -4.22
CA TRP A 48 -11.47 0.69 -3.76
C TRP A 48 -10.05 0.97 -3.23
N PHE A 49 -9.28 -0.06 -2.89
CA PHE A 49 -7.90 0.11 -2.41
C PHE A 49 -6.95 0.47 -3.55
N MET A 50 -7.14 -0.15 -4.72
CA MET A 50 -6.33 0.09 -5.92
C MET A 50 -6.85 1.27 -6.75
N MET A 51 -8.15 1.52 -6.67
CA MET A 51 -8.82 2.68 -7.27
C MET A 51 -9.54 3.42 -6.17
N THR A 52 -8.80 4.25 -5.42
CA THR A 52 -9.40 5.12 -4.40
C THR A 52 -10.48 5.96 -5.07
N PRO A 53 -11.74 5.86 -4.63
CA PRO A 53 -12.83 6.62 -5.24
C PRO A 53 -12.57 8.12 -5.11
N GLU A 54 -13.04 8.89 -6.08
CA GLU A 54 -13.12 10.34 -5.90
C GLU A 54 -14.04 10.63 -4.70
N PRO A 55 -13.72 11.66 -3.90
CA PRO A 55 -14.53 12.00 -2.76
C PRO A 55 -15.95 12.41 -3.18
N ASP A 56 -16.95 11.73 -2.63
CA ASP A 56 -18.39 12.01 -2.90
C ASP A 56 -18.82 13.39 -2.39
N ASP A 57 -18.01 14.00 -1.51
CA ASP A 57 -18.20 15.31 -0.89
C ASP A 57 -16.93 16.15 -1.07
N GLU A 58 -17.06 17.45 -1.32
CA GLU A 58 -15.95 18.40 -1.45
C GLU A 58 -15.01 18.39 -0.23
N TYR A 59 -15.50 17.98 0.94
CA TYR A 59 -14.72 17.88 2.18
C TYR A 59 -14.20 16.47 2.48
N ALA A 60 -14.61 15.45 1.73
CA ALA A 60 -14.07 14.10 1.92
C ALA A 60 -12.66 13.99 1.33
N VAL A 61 -11.76 13.33 2.06
CA VAL A 61 -10.42 12.98 1.57
C VAL A 61 -10.19 11.52 1.91
N TYR A 62 -9.85 10.73 0.91
CA TYR A 62 -9.54 9.31 1.07
C TYR A 62 -8.06 9.07 0.83
N SER A 63 -7.45 8.23 1.66
CA SER A 63 -6.12 7.70 1.40
C SER A 63 -6.05 6.24 1.78
N THR A 64 -5.28 5.50 1.00
CA THR A 64 -4.90 4.13 1.29
C THR A 64 -3.46 4.09 1.81
N GLY A 65 -3.10 3.00 2.48
CA GLY A 65 -1.77 2.74 2.99
C GLY A 65 -1.49 1.25 2.96
N GLU A 66 -0.29 0.88 2.57
CA GLU A 66 0.17 -0.51 2.60
C GLU A 66 1.33 -0.66 3.59
N ALA A 67 1.46 -1.84 4.17
CA ALA A 67 2.64 -2.19 4.95
C ALA A 67 2.84 -3.69 5.02
N THR A 68 4.11 -4.10 5.03
CA THR A 68 4.50 -5.50 5.19
C THR A 68 5.05 -5.76 6.60
N SER A 69 4.61 -6.86 7.23
CA SER A 69 5.16 -7.33 8.52
C SER A 69 4.98 -8.83 8.70
N ARG A 70 5.77 -9.43 9.60
CA ARG A 70 5.67 -10.85 9.99
C ARG A 70 4.48 -11.15 10.91
N LYS A 71 3.82 -10.12 11.43
CA LYS A 71 2.61 -10.25 12.23
C LYS A 71 1.54 -9.34 11.65
N MET A 72 0.35 -9.87 11.42
CA MET A 72 -0.73 -9.16 10.73
C MET A 72 -1.15 -7.90 11.51
N ASN A 73 -1.24 -7.97 12.83
CA ASN A 73 -1.56 -6.81 13.66
C ASN A 73 -0.56 -5.65 13.50
N ILE A 74 0.73 -5.95 13.35
CA ILE A 74 1.76 -4.93 13.12
C ILE A 74 1.74 -4.41 11.68
N ALA A 75 1.44 -5.27 10.70
CA ALA A 75 1.24 -4.84 9.31
C ALA A 75 0.08 -3.85 9.23
N MET A 76 -1.07 -4.18 9.84
CA MET A 76 -2.24 -3.30 9.90
C MET A 76 -1.93 -1.96 10.57
N GLN A 77 -1.27 -1.96 11.73
CA GLN A 77 -0.90 -0.71 12.41
C GLN A 77 0.03 0.18 11.58
N LYS A 78 0.97 -0.42 10.84
CA LYS A 78 1.86 0.31 9.94
C LYS A 78 1.11 0.86 8.73
N ALA A 79 0.22 0.06 8.13
CA ALA A 79 -0.60 0.47 7.00
C ALA A 79 -1.52 1.64 7.38
N THR A 80 -2.14 1.59 8.57
CA THR A 80 -2.95 2.71 9.11
C THR A 80 -2.11 3.97 9.29
N GLN A 81 -0.89 3.86 9.84
CA GLN A 81 -0.02 5.01 10.00
C GLN A 81 0.40 5.62 8.66
N GLN A 82 0.70 4.78 7.66
CA GLN A 82 1.01 5.24 6.31
C GLN A 82 -0.20 5.97 5.68
N ALA A 83 -1.40 5.41 5.83
CA ALA A 83 -2.63 6.04 5.35
C ALA A 83 -2.88 7.41 6.01
N ARG A 84 -2.64 7.53 7.32
CA ARG A 84 -2.71 8.81 8.05
C ARG A 84 -1.70 9.83 7.51
N ALA A 85 -0.46 9.42 7.25
CA ALA A 85 0.57 10.30 6.70
C ALA A 85 0.18 10.81 5.29
N ASN A 86 -0.29 9.91 4.42
CA ASN A 86 -0.75 10.24 3.08
C ASN A 86 -1.97 11.19 3.11
N LEU A 87 -2.91 10.99 4.05
CA LEU A 87 -4.02 11.91 4.30
C LEU A 87 -3.52 13.31 4.68
N GLY A 88 -2.62 13.40 5.65
CA GLY A 88 -2.07 14.69 6.10
C GLY A 88 -1.35 15.44 4.97
N GLN A 89 -0.62 14.73 4.10
CA GLN A 89 0.00 15.32 2.92
C GLN A 89 -1.04 15.88 1.93
N SER A 90 -2.13 15.13 1.71
CA SER A 90 -3.21 15.54 0.81
C SER A 90 -3.94 16.79 1.32
N ILE A 91 -4.26 16.82 2.62
CA ILE A 91 -4.87 17.99 3.29
C ILE A 91 -3.94 19.19 3.20
N LYS A 92 -2.65 19.01 3.51
CA LYS A 92 -1.66 20.08 3.43
C LYS A 92 -1.55 20.66 2.02
N ALA A 93 -1.52 19.82 0.99
CA ALA A 93 -1.46 20.26 -0.40
C ALA A 93 -2.73 21.05 -0.79
N LYS A 94 -3.92 20.59 -0.36
CA LYS A 94 -5.18 21.30 -0.61
C LYS A 94 -5.22 22.66 0.07
N VAL A 95 -4.82 22.75 1.34
CA VAL A 95 -4.77 24.03 2.08
C VAL A 95 -3.75 24.98 1.45
N GLN A 96 -2.57 24.47 1.07
CA GLN A 96 -1.56 25.28 0.41
C GLN A 96 -2.06 25.84 -0.93
N SER A 97 -2.70 25.01 -1.75
CA SER A 97 -3.30 25.44 -3.03
C SER A 97 -4.40 26.49 -2.84
N LEU A 98 -5.24 26.35 -1.81
CA LEU A 98 -6.27 27.34 -1.47
C LEU A 98 -5.66 28.68 -1.03
N ILE A 99 -4.55 28.65 -0.30
CA ILE A 99 -3.87 29.88 0.12
C ILE A 99 -3.21 30.54 -1.08
N GLU A 100 -2.54 29.77 -1.93
CA GLU A 100 -1.93 30.26 -3.17
C GLU A 100 -3.00 30.94 -4.05
N SER A 101 -4.17 30.33 -4.25
CA SER A 101 -5.26 30.94 -5.00
C SER A 101 -5.80 32.22 -4.34
N MET A 102 -5.91 32.26 -3.01
CA MET A 102 -6.33 33.48 -2.29
C MET A 102 -5.30 34.60 -2.41
N VAL A 103 -4.01 34.28 -2.38
CA VAL A 103 -2.90 35.23 -2.53
C VAL A 103 -2.87 35.79 -3.95
N GLU A 104 -3.04 34.94 -4.95
CA GLU A 104 -3.18 35.34 -6.36
C GLU A 104 -4.42 36.23 -6.59
N GLU A 105 -5.59 35.86 -6.06
CA GLU A 105 -6.82 36.65 -6.15
C GLU A 105 -6.70 38.00 -5.45
N ALA A 106 -6.03 38.06 -4.30
CA ALA A 106 -5.78 39.30 -3.57
C ALA A 106 -4.74 40.20 -4.25
N GLY A 107 -4.11 39.74 -5.34
CA GLY A 107 -3.04 40.45 -6.04
C GLY A 107 -1.80 40.69 -5.17
N MET A 108 -1.68 39.96 -4.06
CA MET A 108 -0.52 40.00 -3.18
C MET A 108 0.53 39.08 -3.80
N GLY A 109 1.68 39.61 -4.22
CA GLY A 109 2.79 38.77 -4.68
C GLY A 109 3.17 37.72 -3.62
N GLU A 110 3.69 36.58 -4.07
CA GLU A 110 4.06 35.39 -3.30
C GLU A 110 4.76 35.74 -1.97
N ASN A 111 3.98 35.89 -0.89
CA ASN A 111 4.50 36.22 0.44
C ASN A 111 4.87 34.92 1.15
N VAL A 112 6.13 34.51 1.00
CA VAL A 112 6.71 33.27 1.57
C VAL A 112 6.40 33.11 3.07
N GLN A 113 6.36 34.22 3.82
CA GLN A 113 6.08 34.24 5.25
C GLN A 113 4.64 33.83 5.61
N ILE A 114 3.67 34.12 4.73
CA ILE A 114 2.27 33.74 4.92
C ILE A 114 2.13 32.22 4.70
N THR A 115 2.68 31.70 3.59
CA THR A 115 2.63 30.28 3.26
C THR A 115 3.31 29.41 4.32
N GLU A 116 4.45 29.85 4.87
CA GLU A 116 5.15 29.14 5.95
C GLU A 116 4.31 29.05 7.24
N PHE A 117 3.73 30.17 7.68
CA PHE A 117 2.88 30.21 8.88
C PHE A 117 1.68 29.26 8.78
N TYR A 118 1.00 29.25 7.64
CA TYR A 118 -0.15 28.38 7.44
C TYR A 118 0.23 26.91 7.22
N SER A 119 1.36 26.63 6.58
CA SER A 119 1.92 25.28 6.47
C SER A 119 2.19 24.69 7.85
N GLU A 120 2.71 25.50 8.78
CA GLU A 120 2.93 25.11 10.17
C GLU A 120 1.61 24.87 10.91
N ALA A 121 0.63 25.78 10.77
CA ALA A 121 -0.70 25.61 11.36
C ALA A 121 -1.43 24.37 10.82
N SER A 122 -1.35 24.10 9.52
CA SER A 122 -1.97 22.95 8.87
C SER A 122 -1.35 21.63 9.35
N LYS A 123 -0.02 21.57 9.53
CA LYS A 123 0.65 20.41 10.15
C LYS A 123 0.15 20.20 11.58
N SER A 124 0.02 21.27 12.36
CA SER A 124 -0.46 21.21 13.75
C SER A 124 -1.89 20.66 13.83
N VAL A 125 -2.83 21.24 13.06
CA VAL A 125 -4.23 20.79 13.03
C VAL A 125 -4.36 19.36 12.51
N SER A 126 -3.57 18.99 11.49
CA SER A 126 -3.54 17.62 10.97
C SER A 126 -3.06 16.63 12.04
N ASN A 127 -2.00 16.96 12.79
CA ASN A 127 -1.51 16.12 13.88
C ASN A 127 -2.54 15.95 15.00
N GLU A 128 -3.25 17.01 15.38
CA GLU A 128 -4.31 16.93 16.40
C GLU A 128 -5.52 16.12 15.93
N THR A 129 -5.97 16.33 14.68
CA THR A 129 -7.16 15.66 14.13
C THR A 129 -6.91 14.19 13.81
N LEU A 130 -5.68 13.82 13.42
CA LEU A 130 -5.30 12.45 13.04
C LEU A 130 -4.66 11.64 14.18
N SER A 131 -4.57 12.20 15.40
CA SER A 131 -4.14 11.47 16.59
C SER A 131 -5.10 10.33 16.93
#